data_AF-A0A1H6UAU6-F1
#
_entry.id   AF-A0A1H6UAU6-F1
#
_cell.length_a   1.000
_cell.length_b   1.000
_cell.length_c   1.000
_cell.angle_alpha   90.00
_cell.angle_beta   90.00
_cell.angle_gamma   90.00
#
_symmetry.space_group_name_H-M   'P 1'
#
loop_
_entity.id
_entity.type
_entity.pdbx_description
1 polymer ?
#
loop_
_entity_poly.entity_id
_entity_poly.type
_entity_poly.pdbx_seq_one_letter_code
_entity_poly.pdbx_strand_id
1 'polypeptide(L)'
;MVWLAAEIRVKYAIPAMAIGVIKSDTCNYSVQGPTKENGHKEMVLKNKSHLGSNSKVISSFIAMKMVNEGKLQFHTKFIDMFPEMKDSIRKEYQLVSLGELLSHRAKVQP
;
A
#
# COMPACT_ATOMS: atom_id res chain seq x y z
N MET A 1 18.26 2.78 -18.05
CA MET A 1 17.52 2.52 -16.79
C MET A 1 18.40 2.18 -15.60
N VAL A 2 19.54 1.50 -15.80
CA VAL A 2 20.51 1.19 -14.71
C VAL A 2 20.93 2.42 -13.89
N TRP A 3 21.12 3.55 -14.57
CA TRP A 3 21.52 4.83 -13.94
C TRP A 3 20.44 5.43 -13.03
N LEU A 4 19.15 5.25 -13.33
CA LEU A 4 18.06 5.89 -12.59
C LEU A 4 18.02 5.44 -11.11
N ALA A 5 18.13 4.13 -10.88
CA ALA A 5 18.15 3.59 -9.51
C ALA A 5 19.43 4.00 -8.75
N ALA A 6 20.58 4.07 -9.44
CA ALA A 6 21.83 4.50 -8.82
C ALA A 6 21.82 5.99 -8.45
N GLU A 7 21.37 6.86 -9.36
CA GLU A 7 21.27 8.31 -9.15
C GLU A 7 20.33 8.67 -8.00
N ILE A 8 19.12 8.08 -7.97
CA ILE A 8 18.14 8.35 -6.90
C ILE A 8 18.68 7.85 -5.55
N ARG A 9 19.34 6.69 -5.51
CA ARG A 9 19.94 6.18 -4.28
C ARG A 9 20.98 7.13 -3.70
N VAL A 10 21.91 7.60 -4.53
CA VAL A 10 22.96 8.55 -4.10
C VAL A 10 22.33 9.86 -3.66
N LYS A 11 21.38 10.40 -4.44
CA LYS A 11 20.71 11.67 -4.15
C LYS A 11 19.95 11.68 -2.82
N TYR A 12 19.29 10.58 -2.47
CA TYR A 12 18.42 10.49 -1.29
C TYR A 12 18.97 9.59 -0.18
N ALA A 13 20.24 9.19 -0.27
CA ALA A 13 20.89 8.29 0.69
C ALA A 13 20.10 7.00 0.97
N ILE A 14 19.52 6.40 -0.08
CA ILE A 14 18.75 5.15 0.03
C ILE A 14 19.71 3.95 -0.17
N PRO A 15 19.86 3.03 0.81
CA PRO A 15 20.82 1.94 0.72
C PRO A 15 20.62 1.00 -0.47
N ALA A 16 19.37 0.64 -0.79
CA ALA A 16 19.05 -0.21 -1.94
C ALA A 16 17.72 0.21 -2.58
N MET A 17 17.62 0.00 -3.89
CA MET A 17 16.43 0.38 -4.66
C MET A 17 16.21 -0.56 -5.83
N ALA A 18 14.95 -0.93 -6.04
CA ALA A 18 14.46 -1.53 -7.27
C ALA A 18 13.46 -0.59 -7.93
N ILE A 19 13.61 -0.35 -9.23
CA ILE A 19 12.69 0.45 -10.06
C ILE A 19 12.24 -0.41 -11.23
N GLY A 20 10.92 -0.49 -11.46
CA GLY A 20 10.32 -1.04 -12.67
C GLY A 20 9.59 0.05 -13.44
N VAL A 21 9.75 0.07 -14.77
CA VAL A 21 9.02 0.95 -15.68
C VAL A 21 8.29 0.08 -16.68
N ILE A 22 6.97 0.13 -16.65
CA ILE A 22 6.09 -0.63 -17.52
C ILE A 22 5.48 0.33 -18.54
N LYS A 23 5.63 0.01 -19.82
CA LYS A 23 4.99 0.64 -20.97
C LYS A 23 4.07 -0.36 -21.66
N SER A 24 3.37 0.06 -22.70
CA SER A 24 2.47 -0.80 -23.47
C SER A 24 3.14 -2.00 -24.12
N ASP A 25 4.43 -1.88 -24.45
CA ASP A 25 5.20 -2.88 -25.21
C ASP A 25 6.42 -3.43 -24.45
N THR A 26 6.80 -2.78 -23.35
CA THR A 26 8.07 -3.04 -22.69
C THR A 26 7.96 -2.96 -21.19
N CYS A 27 8.68 -3.85 -20.50
CA CYS A 27 8.88 -3.81 -19.07
C CYS A 27 10.39 -3.80 -18.83
N ASN A 28 10.88 -2.70 -18.27
CA ASN A 28 12.28 -2.55 -17.92
C ASN A 28 12.38 -2.45 -16.40
N TYR A 29 13.48 -2.93 -15.83
CA TYR A 29 13.74 -2.78 -14.39
C TYR A 29 15.22 -2.52 -14.11
N SER A 30 15.52 -2.04 -12.91
CA SER A 30 16.86 -1.88 -12.37
C SER A 30 16.85 -2.17 -10.88
N VAL A 31 17.85 -2.88 -10.38
CA VAL A 31 18.06 -3.13 -8.95
C VAL A 31 19.48 -2.70 -8.61
N GLN A 32 19.64 -1.92 -7.54
CA GLN A 32 20.94 -1.36 -7.16
C GLN A 32 21.08 -1.33 -5.64
N GLY A 33 22.26 -1.68 -5.14
CA GLY A 33 22.72 -1.34 -3.80
C GLY A 33 22.67 -2.43 -2.76
N PRO A 34 23.45 -2.26 -1.68
CA PRO A 34 23.45 -3.20 -0.59
C PRO A 34 22.15 -3.11 0.21
N THR A 35 21.63 -4.29 0.57
CA THR A 35 20.40 -4.44 1.38
C THR A 35 20.48 -3.81 2.77
N LYS A 36 21.66 -3.39 3.22
CA LYS A 36 21.94 -2.72 4.49
C LYS A 36 23.01 -1.66 4.29
N GLU A 37 22.94 -0.60 5.08
CA GLU A 37 24.04 0.37 5.18
C GLU A 37 25.33 -0.34 5.60
N ASN A 38 26.45 -0.02 4.93
CA ASN A 38 27.75 -0.68 5.10
C ASN A 38 27.76 -2.20 4.88
N GLY A 39 26.71 -2.77 4.29
CA GLY A 39 26.65 -4.18 3.92
C GLY A 39 27.29 -4.46 2.56
N HIS A 40 27.72 -5.70 2.35
CA HIS A 40 28.25 -6.16 1.05
C HIS A 40 27.24 -6.96 0.22
N LYS A 41 26.07 -7.30 0.81
CA LYS A 41 25.03 -8.07 0.12
C LYS A 41 24.16 -7.16 -0.72
N GLU A 42 24.37 -7.21 -2.02
CA GLU A 42 23.57 -6.50 -3.01
C GLU A 42 22.12 -6.99 -3.04
N MET A 43 21.22 -6.05 -3.32
CA MET A 43 19.82 -6.33 -3.59
C MET A 43 19.69 -7.06 -4.92
N VAL A 44 18.83 -8.06 -4.93
CA VAL A 44 18.37 -8.80 -6.11
C VAL A 44 16.85 -8.69 -6.20
N LEU A 45 16.29 -8.97 -7.38
CA LEU A 45 14.84 -8.91 -7.61
C LEU A 45 14.00 -9.76 -6.63
N LYS A 46 14.57 -10.83 -6.07
CA LYS A 46 13.89 -11.72 -5.12
C LYS A 46 13.88 -11.18 -3.69
N ASN A 47 14.57 -10.08 -3.40
CA ASN A 47 14.49 -9.47 -2.08
C ASN A 47 13.08 -8.94 -1.81
N LYS A 48 12.63 -9.10 -0.57
CA LYS A 48 11.36 -8.56 -0.10
C LYS A 48 11.57 -7.11 0.34
N SER A 49 10.58 -6.27 0.04
CA SER A 49 10.50 -4.88 0.52
C SER A 49 9.14 -4.65 1.16
N HIS A 50 9.08 -3.78 2.16
CA HIS A 50 7.80 -3.33 2.70
C HIS A 50 7.10 -2.42 1.70
N LEU A 51 5.82 -2.68 1.43
CA LEU A 51 5.01 -1.86 0.53
C LEU A 51 4.55 -0.54 1.18
N GLY A 52 4.58 -0.46 2.51
CA GLY A 52 4.04 0.69 3.24
C GLY A 52 2.59 0.97 2.86
N SER A 53 2.26 2.25 2.64
CA SER A 53 0.91 2.67 2.24
C SER A 53 0.46 2.15 0.87
N ASN A 54 1.35 1.63 0.01
CA ASN A 54 0.92 1.00 -1.24
C ASN A 54 0.08 -0.25 -1.00
N SER A 55 0.17 -0.87 0.18
CA SER A 55 -0.74 -1.95 0.60
C SER A 55 -2.22 -1.53 0.59
N LYS A 56 -2.53 -0.22 0.75
CA LYS A 56 -3.92 0.29 0.68
C LYS A 56 -4.56 0.03 -0.68
N VAL A 57 -3.79 0.07 -1.77
CA VAL A 57 -4.31 -0.22 -3.12
C VAL A 57 -4.75 -1.68 -3.20
N ILE A 58 -3.98 -2.60 -2.61
CA ILE A 58 -4.32 -4.03 -2.56
C ILE A 58 -5.58 -4.25 -1.70
N SER A 59 -5.63 -3.65 -0.50
CA SER A 59 -6.82 -3.71 0.36
C SER A 59 -8.07 -3.15 -0.33
N SER A 60 -7.93 -2.01 -1.01
CA SER A 60 -9.03 -1.40 -1.77
C SER A 60 -9.48 -2.27 -2.93
N PHE A 61 -8.55 -2.88 -3.66
CA PHE A 61 -8.87 -3.81 -4.75
C PHE A 61 -9.69 -5.01 -4.25
N ILE A 62 -9.30 -5.61 -3.13
CA ILE A 62 -10.05 -6.71 -2.50
C ILE A 62 -11.45 -6.23 -2.09
N ALA A 63 -11.56 -5.08 -1.43
CA ALA A 63 -12.85 -4.50 -1.06
C ALA A 63 -13.75 -4.26 -2.28
N MET A 64 -13.20 -3.74 -3.38
CA MET A 64 -13.96 -3.51 -4.62
C MET A 64 -14.40 -4.81 -5.28
N LYS A 65 -13.57 -5.86 -5.22
CA LYS A 65 -13.98 -7.19 -5.67
C LYS A 65 -15.17 -7.71 -4.84
N MET A 66 -15.14 -7.54 -3.53
CA MET A 66 -16.26 -7.92 -2.65
C MET A 66 -17.52 -7.10 -2.93
N VAL A 67 -17.39 -5.80 -3.24
CA VAL A 67 -18.53 -4.96 -3.68
C VAL A 67 -19.10 -5.47 -4.99
N ASN A 68 -18.25 -5.77 -5.98
CA ASN A 68 -18.68 -6.32 -7.26
C ASN A 68 -19.37 -7.69 -7.13
N GLU A 69 -18.94 -8.50 -6.17
CA GLU A 69 -19.56 -9.79 -5.82
C GLU A 69 -20.84 -9.64 -4.97
N GLY A 70 -21.27 -8.42 -4.63
CA GLY A 70 -22.46 -8.16 -3.80
C GLY A 70 -22.29 -8.51 -2.32
N LYS A 71 -21.06 -8.80 -1.86
CA LYS A 71 -20.76 -9.14 -0.46
C LYS A 71 -20.60 -7.91 0.43
N LEU A 72 -20.28 -6.77 -0.15
CA LEU A 72 -20.18 -5.46 0.52
C LEU A 72 -20.86 -4.39 -0.33
N GLN A 73 -21.17 -3.27 0.28
CA GLN A 73 -21.66 -2.06 -0.38
C GLN A 73 -20.82 -0.87 0.08
N PHE A 74 -20.71 0.18 -0.72
CA PHE A 74 -19.95 1.37 -0.32
C PHE A 74 -20.47 2.00 0.98
N HIS A 75 -21.77 1.89 1.25
CA HIS A 75 -22.41 2.38 2.47
C HIS A 75 -22.50 1.34 3.59
N THR A 76 -21.87 0.15 3.45
CA THR A 76 -21.73 -0.80 4.56
C THR A 76 -21.00 -0.09 5.70
N LYS A 77 -21.62 -0.04 6.88
CA LYS A 77 -21.02 0.63 8.04
C LYS A 77 -20.00 -0.27 8.70
N PHE A 78 -18.98 0.33 9.29
CA PHE A 78 -17.97 -0.40 10.05
C PHE A 78 -18.61 -1.29 11.13
N ILE A 79 -19.60 -0.76 11.85
CA ILE A 79 -20.24 -1.48 12.95
C ILE A 79 -21.15 -2.63 12.52
N ASP A 80 -21.60 -2.63 11.26
CA ASP A 80 -22.37 -3.75 10.73
C ASP A 80 -21.49 -4.99 10.56
N MET A 81 -20.18 -4.79 10.35
CA MET A 81 -19.19 -5.87 10.18
C MET A 81 -18.52 -6.29 11.50
N PHE A 82 -18.44 -5.38 12.47
CA PHE A 82 -17.83 -5.60 13.79
C PHE A 82 -18.81 -5.23 14.92
N PRO A 83 -19.94 -5.93 15.04
CA PRO A 83 -21.00 -5.58 16.00
C PRO A 83 -20.52 -5.61 17.46
N GLU A 84 -19.52 -6.43 17.77
CA GLU A 84 -18.88 -6.51 19.09
C GLU A 84 -18.21 -5.20 19.53
N MET A 85 -17.91 -4.30 18.60
CA MET A 85 -17.28 -3.01 18.90
C MET A 85 -18.29 -1.89 19.20
N LYS A 86 -19.60 -2.17 19.16
CA LYS A 86 -20.65 -1.14 19.16
C LYS A 86 -20.64 -0.26 20.40
N ASP A 87 -20.36 -0.86 21.55
CA ASP A 87 -20.38 -0.17 22.84
C ASP A 87 -19.02 0.43 23.22
N SER A 88 -17.93 0.05 22.52
CA SER A 88 -16.56 0.51 22.81
C SER A 88 -16.02 1.51 21.79
N ILE A 89 -16.56 1.54 20.58
CA ILE A 89 -16.14 2.48 19.54
C ILE A 89 -16.64 3.91 19.86
N ARG A 90 -15.83 4.91 19.49
CA ARG A 90 -16.24 6.32 19.54
C ARG A 90 -17.51 6.54 18.71
N LYS A 91 -18.45 7.32 19.27
CA LYS A 91 -19.76 7.59 18.63
C LYS A 91 -19.61 8.15 17.22
N GLU A 92 -18.62 9.02 17.00
CA GLU A 92 -18.33 9.62 15.69
C GLU A 92 -17.98 8.58 14.60
N TYR A 93 -17.49 7.40 14.97
CA TYR A 93 -17.08 6.36 14.03
C TYR A 93 -18.13 5.28 13.80
N GLN A 94 -19.22 5.26 14.57
CA GLN A 94 -20.26 4.23 14.45
C GLN A 94 -20.94 4.22 13.07
N LEU A 95 -21.00 5.37 12.41
CA LEU A 95 -21.64 5.55 11.11
C LEU A 95 -20.64 5.58 9.95
N VAL A 96 -19.34 5.44 10.21
CA VAL A 96 -18.32 5.43 9.16
C VAL A 96 -18.57 4.25 8.23
N SER A 97 -18.67 4.56 6.95
CA SER A 97 -18.88 3.60 5.88
C SER A 97 -17.56 3.11 5.26
N LEU A 98 -17.62 1.97 4.57
CA LEU A 98 -16.53 1.47 3.74
C LEU A 98 -16.03 2.53 2.75
N GLY A 99 -16.94 3.24 2.07
CA GLY A 99 -16.61 4.28 1.11
C GLY A 99 -15.83 5.45 1.74
N GLU A 100 -16.18 5.84 2.97
CA GLU A 100 -15.45 6.88 3.71
C GLU A 100 -14.05 6.42 4.13
N LEU A 101 -13.89 5.16 4.52
CA LEU A 101 -12.57 4.58 4.84
C LEU A 101 -11.66 4.55 3.60
N LEU A 102 -12.18 4.06 2.47
CA LEU A 102 -11.41 3.92 1.23
C LEU A 102 -11.06 5.27 0.58
N SER A 103 -11.84 6.32 0.84
CA SER A 103 -11.62 7.67 0.29
C SER A 103 -10.95 8.63 1.26
N HIS A 104 -10.47 8.16 2.43
CA HIS A 104 -9.91 9.00 3.48
C HIS A 104 -10.85 10.09 4.01
N ARG A 105 -12.17 9.87 3.93
CA ARG A 105 -13.21 10.78 4.41
C ARG A 105 -13.80 10.39 5.78
N ALA A 106 -13.37 9.26 6.32
CA ALA A 106 -13.80 8.78 7.63
C ALA A 106 -13.32 9.64 8.81
N LYS A 107 -12.36 10.56 8.61
CA LYS A 107 -11.78 11.45 9.63
C LYS A 107 -11.23 10.71 10.87
N VAL A 108 -10.81 9.46 10.68
CA VAL A 108 -10.09 8.69 11.70
C VAL A 108 -8.76 9.38 11.94
N GLN A 109 -8.47 9.69 13.20
CA GLN A 109 -7.22 10.33 13.60
C GLN A 109 -6.01 9.39 13.33
N PRO A 110 -4.83 9.95 13.01
CA PRO A 110 -3.60 9.17 12.81
C PRO A 110 -3.19 8.34 14.04
#